data_AF-A0AAE0M9X5-F1
#
_entry.id   AF-A0AAE0M9X5-F1
#
_cell.length_a   1.000
_cell.length_b   1.000
_cell.length_c   1.000
_cell.angle_alpha   90.00
_cell.angle_beta   90.00
_cell.angle_gamma   90.00
#
_symmetry.space_group_name_H-M   'P 1'
#
loop_
_entity.id
_entity.type
_entity.pdbx_description
1 polymer ?
#
loop_
_entity_poly.entity_id
_entity_poly.type
_entity_poly.pdbx_seq_one_letter_code
_entity_poly.pdbx_strand_id
1 'polypeptide(L)'
;MVVSHGLNLLCALLRTRLAIGISLLDFYHTLCTKACTLCGEFGGFVSLLTWNRCCFACLQGALETQVQTLAGIRKQFHLTKAELGQLKSFKTLPGIYSMEESVHKSRIVVVSVHQAKLVSGQQPHAAAAAQAQPASSGRNRKFNFMGSCALPHYDGRTGRVEYGMSCAGCQLALEKDIIGSRGEEWAFEARDKVYAQDSFLEHFRWCEQAQLLWRSSGEGKRQPTELPEAARRGGFFNNRE
;
A
#
# COMPACT_ATOMS: atom_id res chain seq x y z
N MET A 1 -14.18 12.84 -13.50
CA MET A 1 -14.17 11.68 -12.57
C MET A 1 -12.84 10.94 -12.56
N VAL A 2 -12.51 10.13 -13.58
CA VAL A 2 -11.22 9.40 -13.66
C VAL A 2 -10.03 10.37 -13.54
N VAL A 3 -10.06 11.46 -14.29
CA VAL A 3 -9.04 12.52 -14.20
C VAL A 3 -9.14 13.30 -12.88
N SER A 4 -10.34 13.46 -12.31
CA SER A 4 -10.56 14.25 -11.09
C SER A 4 -10.07 13.53 -9.83
N HIS A 5 -10.18 12.21 -9.76
CA HIS A 5 -9.89 11.42 -8.54
C HIS A 5 -8.85 10.32 -8.74
N GLY A 6 -8.45 10.03 -9.98
CA GLY A 6 -7.50 8.98 -10.34
C GLY A 6 -6.31 9.47 -11.19
N LEU A 7 -6.07 10.79 -11.27
CA LEU A 7 -5.01 11.35 -12.12
C LEU A 7 -3.64 10.70 -11.89
N ASN A 8 -3.26 10.50 -10.63
CA ASN A 8 -1.96 9.91 -10.29
C ASN A 8 -1.83 8.48 -10.84
N LEU A 9 -2.87 7.65 -10.72
CA LEU A 9 -2.87 6.30 -11.25
C LEU A 9 -2.88 6.30 -12.79
N LEU A 10 -3.66 7.20 -13.42
CA LEU A 10 -3.66 7.35 -14.88
C LEU A 10 -2.27 7.75 -15.40
N CYS A 11 -1.65 8.75 -14.77
CA CYS A 11 -0.27 9.16 -15.07
C CYS A 11 0.72 8.02 -14.85
N ALA A 12 0.55 7.23 -13.77
CA ALA A 12 1.39 6.08 -13.51
C ALA A 12 1.27 5.05 -14.64
N LEU A 13 0.06 4.70 -15.06
CA LEU A 13 -0.18 3.77 -16.16
C LEU A 13 0.45 4.22 -17.49
N LEU A 14 0.30 5.50 -17.84
CA LEU A 14 0.88 6.04 -19.07
C LEU A 14 2.42 6.01 -19.02
N ARG A 15 3.00 6.48 -17.92
CA ARG A 15 4.47 6.57 -17.77
C ARG A 15 5.14 5.20 -17.63
N THR A 16 4.40 4.19 -17.17
CA THR A 16 4.85 2.79 -17.07
C THR A 16 4.49 1.95 -18.30
N ARG A 17 3.74 2.53 -19.25
CA ARG A 17 3.22 1.87 -20.47
C ARG A 17 2.27 0.70 -20.21
N LEU A 18 1.64 0.67 -19.05
CA LEU A 18 0.67 -0.36 -18.66
C LEU A 18 -0.76 -0.02 -19.12
N ALA A 19 -1.01 1.22 -19.56
CA ALA A 19 -2.32 1.66 -20.05
C ALA A 19 -2.85 0.85 -21.26
N ILE A 20 -1.98 0.18 -22.02
CA ILE A 20 -2.38 -0.58 -23.22
C ILE A 20 -3.37 -1.71 -22.92
N GLY A 21 -3.36 -2.26 -21.70
CA GLY A 21 -4.24 -3.35 -21.30
C GLY A 21 -5.39 -2.93 -20.38
N ILE A 22 -5.65 -1.64 -20.23
CA ILE A 22 -6.64 -1.12 -19.26
C ILE A 22 -7.53 -0.10 -19.96
N SER A 23 -8.81 -0.42 -20.11
CA SER A 23 -9.77 0.54 -20.67
C SER A 23 -10.14 1.63 -19.64
N LEU A 24 -10.69 2.74 -20.11
CA LEU A 24 -11.25 3.76 -19.22
C LEU A 24 -12.43 3.23 -18.39
N LEU A 25 -13.15 2.24 -18.90
CA LEU A 25 -14.22 1.58 -18.17
C LEU A 25 -13.67 0.70 -17.03
N ASP A 26 -12.63 -0.09 -17.29
CA ASP A 26 -11.94 -0.86 -16.25
C ASP A 26 -11.37 0.06 -15.18
N PHE A 27 -10.83 1.21 -15.59
CA PHE A 27 -10.37 2.23 -14.66
C PHE A 27 -11.50 2.76 -13.78
N TYR A 28 -12.63 3.12 -14.39
CA TYR A 28 -13.80 3.60 -13.67
C TYR A 28 -14.32 2.54 -12.68
N HIS A 29 -14.41 1.28 -13.09
CA HIS A 29 -14.81 0.18 -12.20
C HIS A 29 -13.84 0.02 -11.03
N THR A 30 -12.53 0.06 -11.28
CA THR A 30 -11.52 0.00 -10.23
C THR A 30 -11.65 1.19 -9.28
N LEU A 31 -11.91 2.41 -9.78
CA LEU A 31 -12.16 3.61 -8.96
C LEU A 31 -13.40 3.44 -8.07
N CYS A 32 -14.44 2.78 -8.56
CA CYS A 32 -15.69 2.52 -7.83
C CYS A 32 -15.65 1.30 -6.90
N THR A 33 -14.57 0.51 -6.88
CA THR A 33 -14.50 -0.73 -6.08
C THR A 33 -13.96 -0.47 -4.67
N LYS A 34 -14.79 -0.38 -3.62
CA LYS A 34 -14.28 0.00 -2.28
C LYS A 34 -13.28 -1.00 -1.64
N ALA A 35 -13.48 -2.30 -1.87
CA ALA A 35 -12.82 -3.35 -1.13
C ALA A 35 -11.47 -3.78 -1.73
N CYS A 36 -10.58 -4.23 -0.86
CA CYS A 36 -9.39 -5.01 -1.17
C CYS A 36 -9.83 -6.35 -1.74
N THR A 37 -9.29 -6.71 -2.90
CA THR A 37 -9.61 -8.00 -3.56
C THR A 37 -9.08 -9.22 -2.81
N LEU A 38 -8.18 -9.03 -1.85
CA LEU A 38 -7.54 -10.12 -1.11
C LEU A 38 -8.17 -10.38 0.26
N CYS A 39 -8.61 -9.35 0.97
CA CYS A 39 -9.13 -9.47 2.34
C CYS A 39 -10.45 -8.74 2.61
N GLY A 40 -11.02 -8.01 1.65
CA GLY A 40 -12.29 -7.30 1.81
C GLY A 40 -12.21 -5.95 2.53
N GLU A 41 -11.12 -5.66 3.25
CA GLU A 41 -10.87 -4.35 3.90
C GLU A 41 -10.76 -3.20 2.88
N PHE A 42 -10.67 -1.95 3.34
CA PHE A 42 -10.57 -0.80 2.42
C PHE A 42 -9.36 -0.87 1.47
N GLY A 43 -9.62 -0.84 0.16
CA GLY A 43 -8.64 -0.98 -0.92
C GLY A 43 -8.02 0.35 -1.37
N GLY A 44 -7.16 0.95 -0.56
CA GLY A 44 -6.55 2.26 -0.83
C GLY A 44 -5.50 2.29 -1.95
N PHE A 45 -5.08 1.14 -2.47
CA PHE A 45 -4.05 1.02 -3.51
C PHE A 45 -4.50 0.15 -4.66
N VAL A 46 -3.87 0.33 -5.83
CA VAL A 46 -3.99 -0.56 -6.98
C VAL A 46 -2.61 -1.08 -7.36
N SER A 47 -2.47 -2.40 -7.48
CA SER A 47 -1.30 -3.04 -8.08
C SER A 47 -1.27 -2.76 -9.57
N LEU A 48 -0.19 -2.17 -10.07
CA LEU A 48 -0.07 -1.80 -11.49
C LEU A 48 0.06 -3.02 -12.40
N LEU A 49 0.67 -4.10 -11.92
CA LEU A 49 0.85 -5.33 -12.71
C LEU A 49 -0.45 -6.13 -12.82
N THR A 50 -1.16 -6.32 -11.71
CA THR A 50 -2.35 -7.18 -11.65
C THR A 50 -3.66 -6.42 -11.82
N TRP A 51 -3.65 -5.10 -11.74
CA TRP A 51 -4.84 -4.23 -11.74
C TRP A 51 -5.82 -4.49 -10.59
N ASN A 52 -5.32 -5.13 -9.52
CA ASN A 52 -6.11 -5.46 -8.35
C ASN A 52 -6.04 -4.35 -7.29
N ARG A 53 -7.19 -4.00 -6.71
CA ARG A 53 -7.25 -3.15 -5.52
C ARG A 53 -6.78 -3.91 -4.28
N CYS A 54 -5.93 -3.29 -3.48
CA CYS A 54 -5.44 -3.85 -2.22
C CYS A 54 -5.39 -2.81 -1.08
N CYS A 55 -5.53 -3.29 0.14
CA CYS A 55 -5.29 -2.49 1.34
C CYS A 55 -3.77 -2.38 1.61
N PHE A 56 -3.41 -1.50 2.54
CA PHE A 56 -2.01 -1.26 2.91
C PHE A 56 -1.31 -2.53 3.44
N ALA A 57 -1.96 -3.28 4.34
CA ALA A 57 -1.41 -4.51 4.90
C ALA A 57 -1.16 -5.58 3.81
N CYS A 58 -2.13 -5.80 2.93
CA CYS A 58 -1.96 -6.72 1.81
C CYS A 58 -0.86 -6.25 0.86
N LEU A 59 -0.75 -4.95 0.55
CA LEU A 59 0.33 -4.42 -0.27
C LEU A 59 1.72 -4.74 0.31
N GLN A 60 1.85 -4.72 1.64
CA GLN A 60 3.10 -5.06 2.31
C GLN A 60 3.39 -6.57 2.35
N GLY A 61 2.36 -7.40 2.60
CA GLY A 61 2.56 -8.81 2.95
C GLY A 61 2.12 -9.84 1.90
N ALA A 62 1.11 -9.55 1.09
CA ALA A 62 0.47 -10.53 0.22
C ALA A 62 1.34 -10.90 -1.00
N LEU A 63 1.42 -12.19 -1.32
CA LEU A 63 2.23 -12.70 -2.42
C LEU A 63 1.77 -12.14 -3.78
N GLU A 64 0.47 -11.92 -3.93
CA GLU A 64 -0.19 -11.43 -5.14
C GLU A 64 0.20 -9.99 -5.49
N THR A 65 0.56 -9.19 -4.48
CA THR A 65 1.01 -7.80 -4.64
C THR A 65 2.53 -7.67 -4.64
N GLN A 66 3.26 -8.74 -4.31
CA GLN A 66 4.71 -8.69 -4.27
C GLN A 66 5.31 -8.50 -5.66
N VAL A 67 6.18 -7.51 -5.76
CA VAL A 67 6.97 -7.26 -6.96
C VAL A 67 8.44 -7.17 -6.60
N GLN A 68 9.29 -7.60 -7.52
CA GLN A 68 10.74 -7.59 -7.32
C GLN A 68 11.43 -7.27 -8.65
N THR A 69 12.71 -6.93 -8.59
CA THR A 69 13.50 -6.66 -9.80
C THR A 69 13.57 -7.91 -10.68
N LEU A 70 13.59 -7.71 -12.00
CA LEU A 70 13.75 -8.81 -12.96
C LEU A 70 15.00 -9.66 -12.68
N ALA A 71 16.11 -8.99 -12.30
CA ALA A 71 17.36 -9.65 -11.94
C ALA A 71 17.22 -10.47 -10.64
N GLY A 72 16.51 -9.95 -9.64
CA GLY A 72 16.23 -10.67 -8.39
C GLY A 72 15.40 -11.92 -8.63
N ILE A 73 14.32 -11.79 -9.39
CA ILE A 73 13.41 -12.89 -9.73
C ILE A 73 14.10 -13.98 -10.54
N ARG A 74 14.89 -13.59 -11.55
CA ARG A 74 15.68 -14.54 -12.34
C ARG A 74 16.64 -15.34 -11.45
N LYS A 75 17.29 -14.68 -10.49
CA LYS A 75 18.20 -15.34 -9.56
C LYS A 75 17.45 -16.25 -8.59
N GLN A 76 16.30 -15.82 -8.09
CA GLN A 76 15.52 -16.52 -7.07
C GLN A 76 14.83 -17.79 -7.59
N PHE A 77 14.28 -17.74 -8.80
CA PHE A 77 13.51 -18.85 -9.41
C PHE A 77 14.27 -19.55 -10.55
N HIS A 78 15.54 -19.20 -10.77
CA HIS A 78 16.38 -19.77 -11.83
C HIS A 78 15.74 -19.75 -13.23
N LEU A 79 14.96 -18.70 -13.52
CA LEU A 79 14.16 -18.62 -14.74
C LEU A 79 15.03 -18.60 -16.00
N THR A 80 14.61 -19.40 -16.97
CA THR A 80 15.10 -19.40 -18.36
C THR A 80 14.68 -18.12 -19.07
N LYS A 81 15.32 -17.84 -20.22
CA LYS A 81 14.97 -16.69 -21.06
C LYS A 81 13.52 -16.77 -21.58
N ALA A 82 13.03 -17.98 -21.84
CA ALA A 82 11.66 -18.20 -22.31
C ALA A 82 10.64 -17.87 -21.21
N GLU A 83 10.87 -18.34 -19.98
CA GLU A 83 10.01 -18.06 -18.82
C GLU A 83 10.01 -16.56 -18.48
N LEU A 84 11.17 -15.89 -18.54
CA LEU A 84 11.25 -14.44 -18.34
C LEU A 84 10.41 -13.67 -19.37
N GLY A 85 10.32 -14.17 -20.61
CA GLY A 85 9.50 -13.57 -21.66
C GLY A 85 7.99 -13.62 -21.39
N GLN A 86 7.55 -14.51 -20.51
CA GLN A 86 6.13 -14.64 -20.12
C GLN A 86 5.73 -13.69 -18.99
N LEU A 87 6.71 -13.11 -18.28
CA LEU A 87 6.43 -12.24 -17.13
C LEU A 87 5.98 -10.84 -17.58
N LYS A 88 4.87 -10.38 -17.01
CA LYS A 88 4.46 -8.98 -17.14
C LYS A 88 5.44 -8.13 -16.33
N SER A 89 6.03 -7.13 -16.99
CA SER A 89 7.04 -6.26 -16.41
C SER A 89 6.77 -4.80 -16.74
N PHE A 90 7.30 -3.90 -15.92
CA PHE A 90 7.34 -2.48 -16.26
C PHE A 90 8.54 -1.79 -15.61
N LYS A 91 8.89 -0.60 -16.12
CA LYS A 91 9.91 0.26 -15.51
C LYS A 91 9.25 1.17 -14.46
N THR A 92 9.68 1.04 -13.21
CA THR A 92 9.21 1.87 -12.10
C THR A 92 9.39 3.37 -12.38
N LEU A 93 8.68 4.18 -11.59
CA LEU A 93 8.84 5.63 -11.64
C LEU A 93 9.83 6.09 -10.56
N PRO A 94 10.53 7.21 -10.78
CA PRO A 94 11.23 7.90 -9.71
C PRO A 94 10.21 8.51 -8.73
N GLY A 95 10.56 8.59 -7.45
CA GLY A 95 9.69 9.13 -6.42
C GLY A 95 10.17 8.79 -5.01
N ILE A 96 9.35 9.17 -4.04
CA ILE A 96 9.50 8.83 -2.63
C ILE A 96 8.50 7.71 -2.34
N TYR A 97 8.98 6.60 -1.80
CA TYR A 97 8.19 5.39 -1.59
C TYR A 97 8.28 4.89 -0.16
N SER A 98 7.30 4.06 0.20
CA SER A 98 7.12 3.41 1.51
C SER A 98 7.05 4.38 2.70
N MET A 99 6.88 3.84 3.91
CA MET A 99 6.78 4.62 5.14
C MET A 99 8.14 5.18 5.57
N GLU A 100 9.22 4.58 5.10
CA GLU A 100 10.59 5.05 5.32
C GLU A 100 10.95 6.27 4.44
N GLU A 101 10.02 6.74 3.59
CA GLU A 101 10.21 7.86 2.66
C GLU A 101 11.50 7.74 1.82
N SER A 102 11.74 6.54 1.29
CA SER A 102 12.93 6.23 0.51
C SER A 102 12.89 6.92 -0.87
N VAL A 103 13.87 7.79 -1.12
CA VAL A 103 14.03 8.46 -2.42
C VAL A 103 14.60 7.50 -3.46
N HIS A 104 13.88 7.30 -4.55
CA HIS A 104 14.31 6.49 -5.68
C HIS A 104 14.37 7.32 -6.96
N LYS A 105 15.58 7.52 -7.49
CA LYS A 105 15.82 8.31 -8.72
C LYS A 105 15.84 7.44 -9.98
N SER A 106 16.27 6.18 -9.85
CA SER A 106 16.46 5.28 -10.98
C SER A 106 15.19 4.50 -11.32
N ARG A 107 14.94 4.31 -12.61
CA ARG A 107 13.87 3.45 -13.12
C ARG A 107 14.38 2.03 -13.28
N ILE A 108 13.78 1.09 -12.57
CA ILE A 108 14.18 -0.33 -12.56
C ILE A 108 13.05 -1.19 -13.14
N VAL A 109 13.39 -2.31 -13.78
CA VAL A 109 12.40 -3.25 -14.27
C VAL A 109 11.96 -4.15 -13.12
N VAL A 110 10.67 -4.15 -12.84
CA VAL A 110 10.03 -5.02 -11.83
C VAL A 110 9.03 -5.97 -12.47
N VAL A 111 8.83 -7.12 -11.84
CA VAL A 111 7.90 -8.18 -12.23
C VAL A 111 7.16 -8.72 -11.01
N SER A 112 6.05 -9.41 -11.25
CA SER A 112 5.25 -10.05 -10.19
C SER A 112 5.97 -11.31 -9.67
N VAL A 113 6.13 -11.41 -8.35
CA VAL A 113 6.64 -12.62 -7.69
C VAL A 113 5.66 -13.78 -7.88
N HIS A 114 4.36 -13.51 -7.72
CA HIS A 114 3.31 -14.51 -7.91
C HIS A 114 3.33 -15.11 -9.32
N GLN A 115 3.42 -14.28 -10.36
CA GLN A 115 3.50 -14.78 -11.73
C GLN A 115 4.78 -15.59 -11.98
N ALA A 116 5.92 -15.15 -11.44
CA ALA A 116 7.18 -15.89 -11.56
C ALA A 116 7.12 -17.28 -10.91
N LYS A 117 6.41 -17.40 -9.78
CA LYS A 117 6.16 -18.68 -9.11
C LYS A 117 5.30 -19.62 -9.97
N LEU A 118 4.26 -19.08 -10.63
CA LEU A 118 3.41 -19.87 -11.52
C LEU A 118 4.17 -20.36 -12.76
N VAL A 119 4.97 -19.49 -13.38
CA VAL A 119 5.71 -19.81 -14.61
C VAL A 119 6.84 -20.81 -14.35
N SER A 120 7.54 -20.72 -13.21
CA SER A 120 8.63 -21.66 -12.89
C SER A 120 8.14 -23.05 -12.52
N GLY A 121 6.87 -23.21 -12.12
CA GLY A 121 6.36 -24.44 -11.52
C GLY A 121 7.04 -24.81 -10.20
N GLN A 122 7.85 -23.91 -9.61
CA GLN A 122 8.63 -24.16 -8.40
C GLN A 122 7.95 -23.59 -7.16
N GLN A 123 7.97 -24.34 -6.04
CA GLN A 123 7.94 -23.73 -4.72
C GLN A 123 9.29 -23.02 -4.47
N PRO A 124 9.34 -21.88 -3.75
CA PRO A 124 10.61 -21.20 -3.48
C PRO A 124 11.62 -22.18 -2.87
N HIS A 125 12.79 -22.33 -3.48
CA HIS A 125 13.81 -23.25 -2.98
C HIS A 125 14.23 -22.82 -1.57
N ALA A 126 14.17 -23.73 -0.59
CA ALA A 126 14.46 -23.44 0.83
C ALA A 126 15.87 -22.84 1.04
N ALA A 127 16.82 -23.15 0.15
CA ALA A 127 18.17 -22.56 0.17
C ALA A 127 18.19 -21.06 -0.24
N ALA A 128 17.27 -20.62 -1.09
CA ALA A 128 17.04 -19.19 -1.35
C ALA A 128 16.16 -18.55 -0.27
N ALA A 129 15.34 -19.32 0.45
CA ALA A 129 14.61 -18.86 1.63
C ALA A 129 15.52 -18.60 2.85
N ALA A 130 16.69 -19.25 2.93
CA ALA A 130 17.70 -18.95 3.95
C ALA A 130 18.49 -17.64 3.67
N GLN A 131 18.47 -17.15 2.42
CA GLN A 131 19.05 -15.85 2.03
C GLN A 131 18.00 -14.78 1.69
N ALA A 132 16.76 -15.18 1.43
CA ALA A 132 15.60 -14.33 1.54
C ALA A 132 15.43 -14.11 3.04
N GLN A 133 16.07 -13.04 3.49
CA GLN A 133 15.85 -12.43 4.79
C GLN A 133 14.40 -12.70 5.22
N PRO A 134 14.16 -13.08 6.50
CA PRO A 134 12.82 -13.25 7.02
C PRO A 134 11.94 -12.07 6.58
N ALA A 135 10.62 -12.27 6.57
CA ALA A 135 9.60 -11.30 6.19
C ALA A 135 9.70 -9.89 6.86
N SER A 136 10.75 -9.66 7.64
CA SER A 136 11.19 -8.45 8.32
C SER A 136 12.25 -7.58 7.61
N SER A 137 12.81 -7.90 6.43
CA SER A 137 13.66 -6.91 5.74
C SER A 137 12.84 -5.94 4.87
N GLY A 138 12.63 -4.71 5.35
CA GLY A 138 11.93 -3.63 4.65
C GLY A 138 12.43 -3.31 3.22
N ARG A 139 13.58 -3.86 2.80
CA ARG A 139 14.15 -3.68 1.45
C ARG A 139 13.31 -4.25 0.32
N ASN A 140 12.55 -5.34 0.50
CA ASN A 140 11.71 -5.90 -0.56
C ASN A 140 10.33 -5.23 -0.61
N ARG A 141 9.79 -4.77 0.53
CA ARG A 141 8.48 -4.11 0.62
C ARG A 141 8.40 -2.85 -0.23
N LYS A 142 9.50 -2.09 -0.35
CA LYS A 142 9.56 -0.86 -1.17
C LYS A 142 9.16 -1.09 -2.62
N PHE A 143 9.51 -2.25 -3.20
CA PHE A 143 9.18 -2.53 -4.59
C PHE A 143 7.67 -2.69 -4.76
N ASN A 144 6.96 -3.26 -3.78
CA ASN A 144 5.50 -3.34 -3.80
C ASN A 144 4.88 -1.94 -3.90
N PHE A 145 5.40 -0.97 -3.13
CA PHE A 145 4.97 0.43 -3.24
C PHE A 145 5.29 1.02 -4.61
N MET A 146 6.49 0.78 -5.17
CA MET A 146 6.83 1.19 -6.55
C MET A 146 5.99 0.47 -7.62
N GLY A 147 5.45 -0.70 -7.27
CA GLY A 147 4.56 -1.58 -8.02
C GLY A 147 3.09 -1.18 -7.99
N SER A 148 2.74 -0.15 -7.22
CA SER A 148 1.36 0.23 -6.92
C SER A 148 1.15 1.73 -7.02
N CYS A 149 -0.10 2.16 -6.92
CA CYS A 149 -0.45 3.57 -6.79
C CYS A 149 -1.67 3.71 -5.88
N ALA A 150 -1.70 4.78 -5.08
CA ALA A 150 -2.87 5.10 -4.27
C ALA A 150 -4.06 5.46 -5.16
N LEU A 151 -5.25 4.99 -4.81
CA LEU A 151 -6.49 5.28 -5.51
C LEU A 151 -7.64 5.40 -4.51
N PRO A 152 -8.31 6.57 -4.38
CA PRO A 152 -9.45 6.71 -3.51
C PRO A 152 -10.66 5.95 -4.07
N HIS A 153 -11.58 5.55 -3.21
CA HIS A 153 -12.87 5.02 -3.61
C HIS A 153 -13.80 6.15 -4.03
N TYR A 154 -14.43 6.05 -5.20
CA TYR A 154 -15.50 6.94 -5.63
C TYR A 154 -16.84 6.19 -5.64
N ASP A 155 -17.83 6.73 -4.95
CA ASP A 155 -19.19 6.20 -5.01
C ASP A 155 -19.93 6.79 -6.22
N GLY A 156 -20.16 5.92 -7.22
CA GLY A 156 -20.93 6.22 -8.43
C GLY A 156 -22.32 6.79 -8.20
N ARG A 157 -22.97 6.46 -7.08
CA ARG A 157 -24.35 6.81 -6.77
C ARG A 157 -24.45 8.14 -6.04
N THR A 158 -23.56 8.37 -5.09
CA THR A 158 -23.61 9.58 -4.23
C THR A 158 -22.64 10.67 -4.65
N GLY A 159 -21.69 10.36 -5.53
CA GLY A 159 -20.62 11.26 -5.96
C GLY A 159 -19.55 11.50 -4.90
N ARG A 160 -19.57 10.76 -3.78
CA ARG A 160 -18.61 10.90 -2.67
C ARG A 160 -17.30 10.19 -2.96
N VAL A 161 -16.23 10.71 -2.37
CA VAL A 161 -14.88 10.15 -2.46
C VAL A 161 -14.37 9.81 -1.07
N GLU A 162 -13.85 8.59 -0.89
CA GLU A 162 -13.18 8.15 0.33
C GLU A 162 -11.70 7.88 0.01
N TYR A 163 -10.79 8.61 0.66
CA TYR A 163 -9.34 8.41 0.52
C TYR A 163 -8.77 7.35 1.48
N GLY A 164 -9.60 6.91 2.43
CA GLY A 164 -9.17 6.10 3.57
C GLY A 164 -8.66 6.98 4.72
N MET A 165 -8.77 6.46 5.94
CA MET A 165 -8.37 7.16 7.16
C MET A 165 -7.50 6.27 8.03
N SER A 166 -6.46 6.85 8.64
CA SER A 166 -5.67 6.19 9.68
C SER A 166 -6.02 6.78 11.04
N CYS A 167 -5.85 6.00 12.10
CA CYS A 167 -6.24 6.42 13.44
C CYS A 167 -5.11 7.18 14.15
N ALA A 168 -5.32 8.47 14.41
CA ALA A 168 -4.41 9.27 15.25
C ALA A 168 -4.31 8.71 16.67
N GLY A 169 -5.36 8.07 17.20
CA GLY A 169 -5.31 7.37 18.48
C GLY A 169 -4.33 6.19 18.47
N CYS A 170 -4.36 5.35 17.43
CA CYS A 170 -3.41 4.24 17.28
C CYS A 170 -1.97 4.75 17.12
N GLN A 171 -1.78 5.84 16.37
CA GLN A 171 -0.47 6.50 16.28
C GLN A 171 0.00 7.01 17.65
N LEU A 172 -0.87 7.69 18.41
CA LEU A 172 -0.55 8.18 19.76
C LEU A 172 -0.14 7.03 20.68
N ALA A 173 -0.90 5.94 20.66
CA ALA A 173 -0.66 4.77 21.47
C ALA A 173 0.75 4.19 21.22
N LEU A 174 1.19 4.18 19.96
CA LEU A 174 2.53 3.74 19.59
C LEU A 174 3.62 4.74 20.02
N GLU A 175 3.42 6.03 19.77
CA GLU A 175 4.37 7.09 20.15
C GLU A 175 4.57 7.18 21.67
N LYS A 176 3.55 6.84 22.45
CA LYS A 176 3.55 6.87 23.92
C LYS A 176 3.86 5.53 24.58
N ASP A 177 4.19 4.50 23.80
CA ASP A 177 4.48 3.15 24.32
C ASP A 177 3.32 2.55 25.15
N ILE A 178 2.07 2.85 24.78
CA ILE A 178 0.87 2.34 25.47
C ILE A 178 0.53 0.92 24.99
N ILE A 179 0.76 0.64 23.71
CA ILE A 179 0.43 -0.64 23.05
C ILE A 179 1.67 -1.45 22.65
N GLY A 180 2.79 -1.24 23.36
CA GLY A 180 4.04 -1.97 23.15
C GLY A 180 4.97 -1.29 22.14
N SER A 181 6.05 -0.71 22.63
CA SER A 181 7.18 -0.15 21.87
C SER A 181 8.20 -1.22 21.46
N ARG A 182 8.11 -2.41 22.05
CA ARG A 182 9.13 -3.48 21.93
C ARG A 182 8.87 -4.47 20.80
N GLY A 183 8.41 -3.98 19.65
CA GLY A 183 8.39 -4.79 18.43
C GLY A 183 7.25 -5.79 18.32
N GLU A 184 6.11 -5.53 18.97
CA GLU A 184 4.93 -6.34 18.74
C GLU A 184 4.31 -5.97 17.38
N GLU A 185 4.35 -6.91 16.43
CA GLU A 185 3.96 -6.71 15.04
C GLU A 185 2.54 -6.13 14.89
N TRP A 186 1.62 -6.56 15.76
CA TRP A 186 0.23 -6.11 15.76
C TRP A 186 0.06 -4.60 16.05
N ALA A 187 0.96 -3.98 16.82
CA ALA A 187 0.88 -2.57 17.14
C ALA A 187 1.15 -1.71 15.89
N PHE A 188 2.10 -2.14 15.06
CA PHE A 188 2.38 -1.53 13.76
C PHE A 188 1.25 -1.78 12.76
N GLU A 189 0.67 -2.98 12.74
CA GLU A 189 -0.50 -3.29 11.90
C GLU A 189 -1.71 -2.41 12.26
N ALA A 190 -1.98 -2.21 13.55
CA ALA A 190 -3.08 -1.37 14.02
C ALA A 190 -2.88 0.10 13.61
N ARG A 191 -1.64 0.62 13.72
CA ARG A 191 -1.27 1.96 13.24
C ARG A 191 -1.43 2.09 11.73
N ASP A 192 -0.91 1.12 10.98
CA ASP A 192 -0.84 1.16 9.52
C ASP A 192 -2.17 0.81 8.84
N LYS A 193 -3.19 0.40 9.62
CA LYS A 193 -4.53 0.15 9.09
C LYS A 193 -5.14 1.44 8.54
N VAL A 194 -5.64 1.33 7.31
CA VAL A 194 -6.41 2.37 6.62
C VAL A 194 -7.85 1.91 6.53
N TYR A 195 -8.74 2.70 7.10
CA TYR A 195 -10.16 2.42 7.24
C TYR A 195 -10.98 3.18 6.19
N ALA A 196 -12.07 2.58 5.73
CA ALA A 196 -13.19 3.32 5.18
C ALA A 196 -13.93 4.09 6.29
N GLN A 197 -14.79 5.04 5.92
CA GLN A 197 -15.50 5.85 6.92
C GLN A 197 -16.28 5.04 7.95
N ASP A 198 -17.12 4.12 7.49
CA ASP A 198 -17.97 3.33 8.40
C ASP A 198 -17.12 2.42 9.30
N SER A 199 -16.13 1.74 8.72
CA SER A 199 -15.20 0.89 9.48
C SER A 199 -14.32 1.67 10.47
N PHE A 200 -14.03 2.95 10.18
CA PHE A 200 -13.31 3.80 11.13
C PHE A 200 -14.19 4.14 12.33
N LEU A 201 -15.48 4.41 12.11
CA LEU A 201 -16.43 4.68 13.20
C LEU A 201 -16.65 3.44 14.07
N GLU A 202 -16.64 2.25 13.48
CA GLU A 202 -16.63 0.99 14.23
C GLU A 202 -15.37 0.85 15.08
N HIS A 203 -14.20 1.12 14.50
CA HIS A 203 -12.92 1.15 15.23
C HIS A 203 -12.93 2.17 16.38
N PHE A 204 -13.46 3.37 16.15
CA PHE A 204 -13.51 4.45 17.12
C PHE A 204 -14.28 4.08 18.40
N ARG A 205 -15.26 3.16 18.32
CA ARG A 205 -16.06 2.72 19.49
C ARG A 205 -15.22 2.10 20.59
N TRP A 206 -14.06 1.52 20.27
CA TRP A 206 -13.19 0.85 21.23
C TRP A 206 -11.76 1.44 21.30
N CYS A 207 -11.38 2.33 20.38
CA CYS A 207 -10.07 2.99 20.45
C CYS A 207 -10.04 4.11 21.51
N GLU A 208 -9.62 3.77 22.73
CA GLU A 208 -9.56 4.71 23.87
C GLU A 208 -8.73 5.97 23.54
N GLN A 209 -7.58 5.80 22.89
CA GLN A 209 -6.70 6.91 22.53
C GLN A 209 -7.35 7.85 21.51
N ALA A 210 -8.12 7.33 20.56
CA ALA A 210 -8.87 8.16 19.61
C ALA A 210 -9.99 8.93 20.32
N GLN A 211 -10.68 8.30 21.28
CA GLN A 211 -11.72 8.95 22.07
C GLN A 211 -11.16 10.05 22.99
N LEU A 212 -9.97 9.85 23.56
CA LEU A 212 -9.27 10.87 24.35
C LEU A 212 -8.88 12.08 23.49
N LEU A 213 -8.35 11.84 22.29
CA LEU A 213 -8.09 12.90 21.32
C LEU A 213 -9.38 13.65 20.93
N TRP A 214 -10.47 12.93 20.66
CA TRP A 214 -11.76 13.54 20.35
C TRP A 214 -12.28 14.42 21.49
N ARG A 215 -12.28 13.94 22.74
CA ARG A 215 -12.71 14.73 23.90
C ARG A 215 -11.82 15.95 24.14
N SER A 216 -10.49 15.79 24.08
CA SER A 216 -9.55 16.90 24.30
C SER A 216 -9.63 17.98 23.21
N SER A 217 -10.01 17.61 21.98
CA SER A 217 -10.30 18.56 20.90
C SER A 217 -11.58 19.37 21.09
N GLY A 218 -12.37 19.09 22.14
CA GLY A 218 -13.72 19.64 22.30
C GLY A 218 -14.63 19.18 21.17
N GLU A 219 -14.57 17.89 20.82
CA GLU A 219 -15.36 17.27 19.75
C GLU A 219 -15.06 17.89 18.36
N GLY A 220 -13.77 18.04 18.05
CA GLY A 220 -13.27 18.54 16.77
C GLY A 220 -13.28 20.06 16.63
N LYS A 221 -13.66 20.81 17.66
CA LYS A 221 -13.68 22.28 17.64
C LYS A 221 -12.28 22.91 17.66
N ARG A 222 -11.29 22.20 18.19
CA ARG A 222 -9.90 22.66 18.35
C ARG A 222 -8.93 21.52 18.06
N GLN A 223 -7.65 21.84 17.88
CA GLN A 223 -6.62 20.81 17.81
C GLN A 223 -6.48 20.10 19.17
N PRO A 224 -6.42 18.75 19.23
CA PRO A 224 -6.21 18.05 20.49
C PRO A 224 -4.80 18.27 21.02
N THR A 225 -4.67 18.34 22.35
CA THR A 225 -3.41 18.65 23.05
C THR A 225 -2.29 17.66 22.69
N GLU A 226 -2.63 16.38 22.58
CA GLU A 226 -1.67 15.31 22.30
C GLU A 226 -1.78 14.80 20.85
N LEU A 227 -2.05 15.69 19.88
CA LEU A 227 -2.06 15.26 18.48
C LEU A 227 -0.69 14.67 18.09
N PRO A 228 -0.64 13.42 17.59
CA PRO A 228 0.61 12.77 17.21
C PRO A 228 1.35 13.53 16.13
N GLU A 229 2.67 13.38 16.09
CA GLU A 229 3.52 14.13 15.18
C GLU A 229 3.21 13.82 13.71
N ALA A 230 2.99 12.54 13.39
CA ALA A 230 2.61 12.14 12.03
C ALA A 230 1.29 12.80 11.60
N ALA A 231 0.32 12.94 12.51
CA ALA A 231 -0.94 13.62 12.21
C ALA A 231 -0.76 15.14 12.06
N ARG A 232 0.11 15.77 12.86
CA ARG A 232 0.50 17.20 12.70
C ARG A 232 1.11 17.49 11.33
N ARG A 233 1.86 16.54 10.78
CA ARG A 233 2.50 16.62 9.47
C ARG A 233 1.59 16.17 8.31
N GLY A 234 0.31 15.91 8.55
CA GLY A 234 -0.61 15.44 7.50
C GLY A 234 -0.32 14.03 6.99
N GLY A 235 0.30 13.18 7.83
CA GLY A 235 0.64 11.79 7.51
C GLY A 235 2.07 11.59 6.99
N PHE A 236 2.89 12.64 6.91
CA PHE A 236 4.30 12.53 6.52
C PHE A 236 5.20 12.23 7.72
N PHE A 237 6.23 11.40 7.48
CA PHE A 237 7.22 11.08 8.51
C PHE A 237 8.29 12.15 8.64
N ASN A 238 8.67 12.80 7.53
CA ASN A 238 9.55 13.95 7.53
C ASN A 238 8.81 15.22 7.11
N ASN A 239 9.39 16.38 7.45
CA ASN A 239 8.90 17.65 6.94
C ASN A 239 9.07 17.69 5.42
N ARG A 240 8.02 18.10 4.72
CA ARG A 240 8.07 18.38 3.28
C ARG A 240 8.04 19.90 3.12
N GLU A 241 9.08 20.45 2.51
CA GLU A 241 9.11 21.86 2.06
C GLU A 241 8.14 22.09 0.91
#